data_AF-A0A934DX56-F1
#
_entry.id   AF-A0A934DX56-F1
#
_cell.length_a   1.000
_cell.length_b   1.000
_cell.length_c   1.000
_cell.angle_alpha   90.00
_cell.angle_beta   90.00
_cell.angle_gamma   90.00
#
_symmetry.space_group_name_H-M   'P 1'
#
loop_
_entity.id
_entity.type
_entity.pdbx_description
1 polymer ?
#
loop_
_entity_poly.entity_id
_entity_poly.type
_entity_poly.pdbx_seq_one_letter_code
_entity_poly.pdbx_strand_id
1 'polypeptide(L)' 'MHFVIIEAQMPSGAQKTYVSASGTLVLSELSDEAMVGRIENVELVETVISGSQFTPVSGGCSTLIPTLEVSSRDSALY' A
#
# COMPACT_ATOMS: atom_id res chain seq x y z
N MET A 1 9.28 -8.10 -4.49
CA MET A 1 7.91 -7.68 -4.84
C MET A 1 7.47 -6.69 -3.79
N HIS A 2 7.10 -5.47 -4.17
CA HIS A 2 6.71 -4.43 -3.22
C HIS A 2 5.18 -4.40 -3.13
N PHE A 3 4.64 -4.30 -1.91
CA PHE A 3 3.21 -4.22 -1.64
C PHE A 3 2.91 -2.94 -0.86
N VAL A 4 1.77 -2.32 -1.13
CA VAL A 4 1.19 -1.33 -0.22
C VAL A 4 0.31 -2.10 0.77
N ILE A 5 0.56 -1.92 2.05
CA ILE A 5 -0.23 -2.52 3.13
C ILE A 5 -0.87 -1.38 3.91
N ILE A 6 -2.19 -1.43 4.09
CA ILE A 6 -2.94 -0.48 4.91
C ILE A 6 -3.65 -1.24 6.01
N GLU A 7 -3.46 -0.77 7.25
CA GLU A 7 -4.24 -1.22 8.40
C GLU A 7 -5.40 -0.23 8.62
N ALA A 8 -6.62 -0.73 8.45
CA ALA A 8 -7.82 0.04 8.74
C ALA A 8 -8.31 -0.29 10.15
N GLN A 9 -8.37 0.74 11.00
CA GLN A 9 -8.94 0.62 12.33
C GLN A 9 -10.42 0.99 12.30
N MET A 10 -11.29 0.04 12.63
CA MET A 10 -12.72 0.28 12.69
C MET A 10 -13.10 0.98 14.01
N PRO A 11 -14.20 1.76 14.06
CA PRO A 11 -14.67 2.39 15.29
C PRO A 11 -14.96 1.41 16.44
N SER A 12 -15.25 0.15 16.12
CA SER A 12 -15.42 -0.95 17.09
C SER A 12 -14.12 -1.43 17.73
N GLY A 13 -12.96 -0.93 17.30
CA GLY A 13 -11.63 -1.37 17.74
C GLY A 13 -11.07 -2.57 16.96
N ALA A 14 -11.86 -3.21 16.11
CA ALA A 14 -11.36 -4.28 15.24
C ALA A 14 -10.47 -3.71 14.12
N GLN A 15 -9.40 -4.44 13.81
CA GLN A 15 -8.44 -4.09 12.76
C GLN A 15 -8.65 -4.98 11.55
N LYS A 16 -8.58 -4.38 10.35
CA LYS A 16 -8.57 -5.09 9.08
C LYS A 16 -7.35 -4.68 8.29
N THR A 17 -6.73 -5.65 7.62
CA THR A 17 -5.57 -5.41 6.76
C THR A 17 -6.02 -5.43 5.30
N TYR A 18 -5.54 -4.47 4.54
CA TYR A 18 -5.71 -4.40 3.10
C TYR A 18 -4.36 -4.39 2.40
N VAL A 19 -4.26 -5.10 1.29
CA VAL A 19 -3.03 -5.20 0.48
C VAL A 19 -3.34 -4.79 -0.95
N SER A 20 -2.39 -4.12 -1.60
CA SER A 20 -2.51 -3.76 -3.02
C SER A 20 -2.57 -5.00 -3.91
N ALA A 21 -3.68 -5.17 -4.62
CA ALA A 21 -3.85 -6.15 -5.70
C ALA A 21 -3.38 -5.60 -7.05
N SER A 22 -3.52 -4.30 -7.27
CA SER A 22 -3.05 -3.58 -8.46
C SER A 22 -2.62 -2.16 -8.12
N GLY A 23 -1.94 -1.51 -9.06
CA GLY A 23 -1.56 -0.10 -9.00
C GLY A 23 -0.47 0.22 -10.01
N THR A 24 -0.39 1.47 -10.43
CA THR A 24 0.68 1.96 -11.32
C THR A 24 1.49 3.02 -10.60
N LEU A 25 2.79 2.78 -10.42
CA LEU A 25 3.70 3.77 -9.86
C LEU A 25 4.12 4.77 -10.94
N VAL A 26 3.82 6.05 -10.72
CA VAL A 26 4.25 7.17 -11.57
C VAL A 26 5.25 8.00 -10.77
N LEU A 27 6.51 7.98 -11.20
CA LEU A 27 7.60 8.70 -10.54
C LEU A 27 7.77 10.09 -11.17
N SER A 28 7.86 11.11 -10.32
CA SER A 28 8.31 12.45 -10.70
C SER A 28 9.81 12.64 -10.45
N GLU A 29 10.38 11.90 -9.50
CA GLU A 29 11.81 11.90 -9.18
C GLU A 29 12.25 10.48 -8.82
N LEU A 30 13.37 10.05 -9.39
CA LEU A 30 14.05 8.81 -9.01
C LEU A 30 15.57 9.05 -9.07
N SER A 31 16.22 8.98 -7.92
CA SER A 31 17.67 9.05 -7.74
C SER A 31 18.11 8.06 -6.66
N ASP A 32 19.42 7.97 -6.42
CA ASP A 32 19.96 7.16 -5.33
C ASP A 32 19.54 7.68 -3.95
N GLU A 33 19.12 8.95 -3.85
CA GLU A 33 18.81 9.63 -2.59
C GLU A 33 17.31 9.85 -2.37
N ALA A 34 16.52 9.81 -3.44
CA ALA A 34 15.12 10.20 -3.41
C ALA A 34 14.25 9.39 -4.38
N MET A 35 13.06 9.06 -3.92
CA MET A 35 11.96 8.55 -4.74
C MET A 35 10.72 9.38 -4.43
N VAL A 36 10.22 10.13 -5.41
CA VAL A 36 9.01 10.95 -5.28
C VAL A 36 8.06 10.60 -6.42
N GLY A 37 6.79 10.40 -6.09
CA GLY A 37 5.78 10.12 -7.09
C GLY A 37 4.41 9.85 -6.48
N ARG A 38 3.61 9.10 -7.23
CA ARG A 38 2.28 8.66 -6.81
C ARG A 38 1.97 7.29 -7.35
N ILE A 39 1.10 6.56 -6.67
CA ILE A 39 0.55 5.31 -7.14
C ILE A 39 -0.89 5.57 -7.57
N GLU A 40 -1.19 5.31 -8.84
CA GLU A 40 -2.51 5.50 -9.44
C GLU A 40 -3.29 4.19 -9.49
N ASN A 41 -4.61 4.29 -9.33
CA ASN A 41 -5.57 3.19 -9.45
C ASN A 41 -5.21 1.99 -8.53
N VAL A 42 -4.98 2.27 -7.25
CA VAL A 42 -4.60 1.24 -6.28
C VAL A 42 -5.84 0.49 -5.83
N GLU A 43 -5.98 -0.75 -6.30
CA GLU A 43 -6.97 -1.67 -5.76
C GLU A 43 -6.42 -2.30 -4.49
N LEU A 44 -7.15 -2.12 -3.39
CA LEU A 44 -6.86 -2.72 -2.10
C LEU A 44 -7.86 -3.82 -1.80
N VAL A 45 -7.36 -4.98 -1.39
CA VAL A 45 -8.20 -6.14 -1.02
C VAL A 45 -7.96 -6.54 0.42
N GLU A 46 -9.04 -6.84 1.13
CA GLU A 46 -8.99 -7.34 2.51
C GLU A 46 -8.25 -8.68 2.55
N THR A 47 -7.27 -8.77 3.44
CA THR A 47 -6.30 -9.87 3.47
C THR A 47 -5.99 -10.29 4.90
N VAL A 48 -5.81 -11.59 5.13
CA VAL A 48 -5.20 -12.11 6.36
C VAL A 48 -3.70 -12.32 6.15
N ILE A 49 -2.87 -11.74 7.03
CA ILE A 49 -1.42 -11.96 7.02
C ILE A 49 -1.08 -13.17 7.88
N SER A 50 -0.35 -14.12 7.32
CA SER A 50 0.25 -15.24 8.07
C SER A 50 1.74 -15.34 7.72
N GLY A 51 2.59 -14.86 8.63
CA GLY A 51 4.02 -14.72 8.36
C GLY A 51 4.27 -13.76 7.20
N SER A 52 4.84 -14.25 6.10
CA SER A 52 5.08 -13.50 4.87
C SER A 52 4.02 -13.71 3.78
N GLN A 53 2.94 -14.44 4.09
CA GLN A 53 1.88 -14.74 3.14
C GLN A 53 0.69 -13.80 3.31
N PHE A 54 0.12 -13.40 2.18
CA PHE A 54 -1.05 -12.54 2.05
C PHE A 54 -2.17 -13.36 1.42
N THR A 55 -3.18 -13.72 2.23
CA THR A 55 -4.34 -14.50 1.76
C THR A 55 -5.58 -13.63 1.69
N PRO A 56 -6.13 -13.36 0.49
CA PRO A 56 -7.37 -12.59 0.36
C PRO A 56 -8.52 -13.23 1.12
N VAL A 57 -9.33 -12.41 1.80
CA VAL A 57 -10.54 -12.88 2.48
C VAL A 57 -11.62 -13.15 1.43
N SER A 58 -12.13 -14.38 1.38
CA SER A 58 -13.22 -14.74 0.47
C SER A 58 -14.48 -13.92 0.80
N GLY A 59 -14.97 -13.14 -0.16
CA GLY A 59 -16.08 -12.19 0.05
C GLY A 59 -15.72 -11.00 0.93
N GLY A 60 -14.43 -10.76 1.16
CA GLY A 60 -13.92 -9.60 1.90
C GLY A 60 -14.12 -8.30 1.14
N CYS A 61 -13.87 -7.18 1.83
CA CYS A 61 -13.99 -5.86 1.24
C CYS A 61 -12.86 -5.61 0.23
N SER A 62 -13.17 -4.89 -0.85
CA SER A 62 -12.17 -4.21 -1.66
C SER A 62 -12.49 -2.71 -1.72
N THR A 63 -11.46 -1.91 -1.99
CA THR A 63 -11.61 -0.48 -2.20
C THR A 63 -10.61 0.00 -3.23
N LEU A 64 -10.94 1.09 -3.91
CA LEU A 64 -10.08 1.75 -4.88
C LEU A 64 -9.59 3.07 -4.29
N ILE A 65 -8.28 3.24 -4.21
CA ILE A 65 -7.65 4.53 -3.96
C ILE A 65 -7.23 5.10 -5.32
N PRO A 66 -7.86 6.20 -5.80
CA PRO A 66 -7.55 6.77 -7.11
C PRO A 66 -6.07 7.15 -7.23
N THR A 67 -5.54 7.79 -6.18
CA THR A 67 -4.16 8.27 -6.12
C THR A 67 -3.64 8.20 -4.69
N LEU A 68 -2.41 7.69 -4.52
CA LEU A 68 -1.65 7.72 -3.28
C LEU A 68 -0.30 8.38 -3.53
N GLU A 69 -0.05 9.55 -2.93
CA GLU A 69 1.25 10.21 -3.03
C GLU A 69 2.28 9.52 -2.13
N VAL A 70 3.49 9.35 -2.65
CA VAL A 70 4.59 8.71 -1.93
C VAL A 70 5.89 9.48 -2.11
N SER A 71 6.62 9.64 -1.02
CA SER A 71 7.98 10.17 -1.04
C SER A 71 8.85 9.44 -0.03
N SER A 72 10.02 9.01 -0.45
CA SER A 72 11.07 8.49 0.41
C SER A 72 12.36 9.25 0.12
N ARG A 73 13.08 9.61 1.18
CA ARG A 73 14.43 10.16 1.11
C ARG A 73 15.31 9.32 2.01
N ASP A 74 16.48 8.95 1.53
CA ASP A 74 17.46 8.28 2.38
C ASP A 74 18.02 9.29 3.39
N SER A 75 17.70 9.10 4.67
CA SER A 75 18.17 9.95 5.75
C SER A 75 19.62 9.66 6.15
N ALA A 76 20.27 8.62 5.60
CA ALA A 76 21.64 8.23 5.95
C ALA A 76 22.73 9.12 5.33
N LEU A 77 22.36 10.10 4.50
CA LEU A 77 23.27 11.03 3.82
C LEU A 77 23.28 12.46 4.44
N TYR A 78 22.65 12.65 5.61
CA TYR A 78 22.63 13.91 6.36
C TYR A 78 23.23 13.77 7.76
#